data_AF-A0A963LP36-F1
#
_entry.id   AF-A0A963LP36-F1
#
_cell.length_a   1.000
_cell.length_b   1.000
_cell.length_c   1.000
_cell.angle_alpha   90.00
_cell.angle_beta   90.00
_cell.angle_gamma   90.00
#
_symmetry.space_group_name_H-M   'P 1'
#
loop_
_entity.id
_entity.type
_entity.pdbx_description
1 polymer ?
#
loop_
_entity_poly.entity_id
_entity_poly.type
_entity_poly.pdbx_seq_one_letter_code
_entity_poly.pdbx_strand_id
1 'polypeptide(L)'
;MADLTVKYFNSGMTGAPQISNNWGDLVTMLDACLVNGFALKAIDTLTCVDGVATATISAGHAYRPEQVVEIAGADQPAYNG
;
A
#
# COMPACT_ATOMS: atom_id res chain seq x y z
N MET A 1 -0.12 10.86 15.98
CA MET A 1 0.51 10.21 14.80
C MET A 1 0.10 8.75 14.82
N ALA A 2 -0.19 8.14 13.67
CA ALA A 2 -0.53 6.72 13.61
C ALA A 2 0.68 5.87 14.03
N ASP A 3 0.47 4.86 14.86
CA ASP A 3 1.50 3.88 15.20
C ASP A 3 1.73 2.95 14.00
N LEU A 4 2.98 2.85 13.55
CA LEU A 4 3.38 2.08 12.37
C LEU A 4 4.15 0.81 12.73
N THR A 5 4.29 0.49 14.03
CA THR A 5 5.06 -0.68 14.50
C THR A 5 4.44 -2.01 14.12
N VAL A 6 3.13 -2.03 13.84
CA VAL A 6 2.39 -3.22 13.41
C VAL A 6 1.68 -2.95 12.10
N LYS A 7 1.83 -3.87 11.14
CA LYS A 7 1.07 -3.90 9.88
C LYS A 7 0.13 -5.09 9.90
N TYR A 8 -1.16 -4.82 9.68
CA TYR A 8 -2.21 -5.84 9.65
C TYR A 8 -2.56 -6.22 8.21
N PHE A 9 -2.55 -7.51 7.92
CA PHE A 9 -2.93 -8.08 6.63
C PHE A 9 -3.93 -9.24 6.83
N ASN A 10 -4.86 -9.41 5.89
CA ASN A 10 -5.70 -10.62 5.84
C ASN A 10 -5.98 -11.06 4.40
N SER A 11 -6.33 -12.33 4.23
CA SER A 11 -6.57 -12.96 2.93
C SER A 11 -7.74 -12.36 2.13
N GLY A 12 -8.65 -11.64 2.80
CA GLY A 12 -9.75 -10.93 2.14
C GLY A 12 -9.37 -9.55 1.58
N MET A 13 -8.10 -9.13 1.70
CA MET A 13 -7.62 -7.90 1.07
C MET A 13 -7.45 -8.12 -0.44
N THR A 14 -7.86 -7.15 -1.24
CA THR A 14 -7.71 -7.20 -2.70
C THR A 14 -6.24 -7.41 -3.06
N GLY A 15 -5.97 -8.37 -3.95
CA GLY A 15 -4.62 -8.69 -4.42
C GLY A 15 -3.71 -9.34 -3.37
N ALA A 16 -4.25 -9.80 -2.22
CA ALA A 16 -3.45 -10.51 -1.23
C ALA A 16 -2.85 -11.79 -1.85
N PRO A 17 -1.55 -12.06 -1.62
CA PRO A 17 -0.88 -13.25 -2.12
C PRO A 17 -1.54 -14.53 -1.58
N GLN A 18 -1.52 -15.59 -2.38
CA GLN A 18 -2.13 -16.89 -2.05
C GLN A 18 -1.05 -17.96 -1.90
N ILE A 19 -1.31 -18.96 -1.06
CA ILE A 19 -0.46 -20.14 -0.89
C ILE A 19 -1.24 -21.34 -1.44
N SER A 20 -0.83 -21.86 -2.60
CA SER A 20 -1.53 -22.88 -3.38
C SER A 20 -0.80 -24.22 -3.40
N ASN A 21 0.05 -24.47 -2.40
CA ASN A 21 0.89 -25.67 -2.29
C ASN A 21 1.93 -25.80 -3.42
N ASN A 22 2.36 -24.67 -3.99
CA ASN A 22 3.49 -24.62 -4.90
C ASN A 22 4.78 -24.26 -4.14
N TRP A 23 5.90 -24.78 -4.63
CA TRP A 23 7.21 -24.39 -4.13
C TRP A 23 7.44 -22.88 -4.34
N GLY A 24 7.79 -22.18 -3.27
CA GLY A 24 8.07 -20.73 -3.32
C GLY A 24 6.87 -19.82 -3.02
N ASP A 25 5.66 -20.36 -2.86
CA ASP A 25 4.46 -19.56 -2.57
C ASP A 25 4.58 -18.78 -1.25
N LEU A 26 5.11 -19.43 -0.20
CA LEU A 26 5.30 -18.77 1.10
C LEU A 26 6.33 -17.63 1.00
N VAL A 27 7.41 -17.82 0.23
CA VAL A 27 8.42 -16.77 0.02
C VAL A 27 7.79 -15.60 -0.72
N THR A 28 7.06 -15.88 -1.80
CA THR A 28 6.34 -14.85 -2.57
C THR A 28 5.34 -14.09 -1.71
N MET A 29 4.64 -14.79 -0.80
CA MET A 29 3.71 -14.17 0.15
C MET A 29 4.44 -13.24 1.14
N LEU A 30 5.58 -13.67 1.67
CA LEU A 30 6.39 -12.85 2.58
C LEU A 30 6.99 -11.64 1.85
N ASP A 31 7.48 -11.80 0.62
CA ASP A 31 8.01 -10.69 -0.18
C ASP A 31 6.93 -9.64 -0.45
N ALA A 32 5.72 -10.07 -0.82
CA ALA A 32 4.58 -9.19 -1.03
C ALA A 32 4.14 -8.45 0.25
N CYS A 33 4.20 -9.10 1.42
CA CYS A 33 3.80 -8.48 2.69
C CYS A 33 4.88 -7.61 3.35
N LEU A 34 6.16 -7.91 3.12
CA LEU A 34 7.28 -7.34 3.88
C LEU A 34 8.19 -6.43 3.05
N VAL A 35 8.18 -6.53 1.72
CA VAL A 35 9.15 -5.85 0.85
C VAL A 35 8.47 -5.10 -0.29
N ASN A 36 7.75 -5.81 -1.15
CA ASN A 36 7.28 -5.28 -2.43
C ASN A 36 5.88 -4.64 -2.37
N GLY A 37 5.11 -4.97 -1.33
CA GLY A 37 3.68 -4.67 -1.29
C GLY A 37 2.86 -5.56 -2.24
N PHE A 38 1.54 -5.42 -2.18
CA PHE A 38 0.60 -6.06 -3.09
C PHE A 38 -0.55 -5.11 -3.44
N ALA A 39 -1.29 -5.44 -4.50
CA ALA A 39 -2.33 -4.56 -5.06
C ALA A 39 -1.84 -3.13 -5.33
N LEU A 40 -0.64 -3.01 -5.92
CA LEU A 40 -0.05 -1.73 -6.33
C LEU A 40 -0.98 -0.98 -7.28
N LYS A 41 -1.12 0.33 -7.06
CA LYS A 41 -1.96 1.23 -7.85
C LYS A 41 -1.17 2.44 -8.27
N ALA A 42 -1.32 2.85 -9.54
CA ALA A 42 -0.87 4.14 -9.99
C ALA A 42 -1.83 5.22 -9.47
N ILE A 43 -1.25 6.31 -8.97
CA ILE A 43 -2.00 7.52 -8.58
C ILE A 43 -2.14 8.40 -9.82
N ASP A 44 -3.37 8.87 -10.10
CA ASP A 44 -3.63 9.79 -11.20
C ASP A 44 -3.18 11.22 -10.84
N THR A 45 -3.54 11.66 -9.62
CA THR A 45 -3.18 12.97 -9.09
C THR A 45 -2.89 12.89 -7.60
N LEU A 46 -1.93 13.70 -7.14
CA LEU A 46 -1.62 13.89 -5.73
C LEU A 46 -1.55 15.39 -5.46
N THR A 47 -2.33 15.88 -4.50
CA THR A 47 -2.32 17.30 -4.08
C THR A 47 -2.12 17.39 -2.57
N CYS A 48 -1.45 18.45 -2.09
CA CYS A 48 -1.26 18.71 -0.67
C CYS A 48 -1.90 20.05 -0.32
N VAL A 49 -2.78 20.08 0.67
CA VAL A 49 -3.38 21.29 1.21
C VAL A 49 -3.38 21.19 2.73
N ASP A 50 -2.86 22.21 3.41
CA ASP A 50 -2.82 22.30 4.88
C ASP A 50 -2.24 21.05 5.57
N GLY A 51 -1.22 20.43 4.97
CA GLY A 51 -0.56 19.24 5.48
C GLY A 51 -1.31 17.92 5.24
N VAL A 52 -2.39 17.94 4.45
CA VAL A 52 -3.15 16.75 4.06
C VAL A 52 -2.92 16.46 2.58
N ALA A 53 -2.32 15.31 2.29
CA ALA A 53 -2.16 14.81 0.94
C ALA A 53 -3.42 14.05 0.48
N THR A 54 -3.95 14.41 -0.69
CA THR A 54 -5.11 13.73 -1.31
C THR A 54 -4.68 13.10 -2.63
N ALA A 55 -4.76 11.77 -2.69
CA ALA A 55 -4.47 10.99 -3.89
C ALA A 55 -5.77 10.58 -4.60
N THR A 56 -5.85 10.78 -5.91
CA THR A 56 -6.96 10.30 -6.74
C THR A 56 -6.54 9.07 -7.53
N ILE A 57 -7.35 8.01 -7.48
CA ILE A 57 -7.17 6.77 -8.25
C ILE A 57 -8.52 6.40 -8.87
N SER A 58 -8.70 6.73 -10.14
CA SER A 58 -9.95 6.62 -10.89
C SER A 58 -10.39 5.16 -11.08
N ALA A 59 -9.43 4.24 -11.14
CA ALA A 59 -9.68 2.80 -11.20
C ALA A 59 -10.05 2.18 -9.83
N GLY A 60 -10.07 2.98 -8.76
CA GLY A 60 -10.31 2.54 -7.39
C GLY A 60 -9.04 2.03 -6.68
N HIS A 61 -8.87 2.44 -5.41
CA HIS A 61 -7.71 2.10 -4.59
C HIS A 61 -7.85 0.80 -3.79
N ALA A 62 -9.08 0.37 -3.48
CA ALA A 62 -9.41 -0.85 -2.73
C ALA A 62 -8.84 -0.97 -1.29
N TYR A 63 -8.08 0.01 -0.82
CA TYR A 63 -7.67 0.12 0.60
C TYR A 63 -8.83 0.42 1.54
N ARG A 64 -8.73 -0.10 2.76
CA ARG A 64 -9.69 0.10 3.84
C ARG A 64 -9.32 1.33 4.67
N PRO A 65 -10.29 1.91 5.42
CA PRO A 65 -9.98 2.95 6.39
C PRO A 65 -8.86 2.53 7.34
N GLU A 66 -8.05 3.51 7.75
CA GLU A 66 -6.96 3.36 8.74
C GLU A 66 -5.79 2.47 8.30
N GLN A 67 -5.77 2.00 7.04
CA GLN A 67 -4.58 1.37 6.49
C GLN A 67 -3.50 2.39 6.18
N VAL A 68 -2.26 2.01 6.48
CA VAL A 68 -1.07 2.81 6.16
C VAL A 68 -0.39 2.19 4.95
N VAL A 69 -0.32 2.96 3.87
CA VAL A 69 0.30 2.59 2.60
C VAL A 69 1.57 3.41 2.37
N GLU A 70 2.48 2.86 1.57
CA GLU A 70 3.61 3.58 1.03
C GLU A 70 3.24 4.19 -0.33
N ILE A 71 3.62 5.44 -0.54
CA ILE A 71 3.53 6.11 -1.83
C ILE A 71 4.96 6.39 -2.28
N ALA A 72 5.41 5.71 -3.33
CA ALA A 72 6.75 5.87 -3.88
C ALA A 72 6.78 6.91 -5.02
N GLY A 73 7.93 7.54 -5.22
CA GLY A 73 8.19 8.43 -6.36
C GLY A 73 7.68 9.86 -6.21
N ALA A 74 7.23 10.27 -5.02
CA ALA A 74 7.02 11.67 -4.72
C ALA A 74 8.37 12.32 -4.39
N ASP A 75 8.79 13.33 -5.14
CA ASP A 75 10.05 14.07 -4.92
C ASP A 75 9.82 15.43 -4.25
N GLN A 76 8.57 15.87 -4.15
CA GLN A 76 8.22 17.19 -3.62
C GLN A 76 8.42 17.22 -2.10
N PRO A 77 9.14 18.21 -1.54
CA PRO A 77 9.40 18.29 -0.10
C PRO A 77 8.14 18.31 0.77
N ALA A 78 7.02 18.82 0.24
CA ALA A 78 5.73 18.85 0.92
C ALA A 78 5.16 17.46 1.27
N TYR A 79 5.65 16.39 0.63
CA TYR A 79 5.25 15.00 0.90
C TYR A 79 6.29 14.21 1.71
N ASN A 80 7.52 14.70 1.79
CA ASN A 80 8.68 13.97 2.32
C ASN A 80 9.28 14.68 3.55
N GLY A 81 8.43 15.09 4.48
CA GLY A 81 8.80 15.78 5.72
C GLY A 81 9.66 14.96 6.67
#